data_AF-A0A246ID92-F1
#
_entry.id   AF-A0A246ID92-F1
#
_cell.length_a   1.000
_cell.length_b   1.000
_cell.length_c   1.000
_cell.angle_alpha   90.00
_cell.angle_beta   90.00
_cell.angle_gamma   90.00
#
_symmetry.space_group_name_H-M   'P 1'
#
loop_
_entity.id
_entity.type
_entity.pdbx_description
1 polymer ?
#
loop_
_entity_poly.entity_id
_entity_poly.type
_entity_poly.pdbx_seq_one_letter_code
_entity_poly.pdbx_strand_id
1 'polypeptide(L)' 'MVDLAPSLLVTSERRKHKGRTLARIDSEQKMLASGPLGPERLVLNIAIDYMERHPGMTFSQAVFAAQAYCDRAHS' A
#
# COMPACT_ATOMS: atom_id res chain seq x y z
N MET A 1 12.51 -31.55 26.37
CA MET A 1 12.10 -30.14 26.30
C MET A 1 12.64 -29.60 25.00
N VAL A 2 11.76 -29.34 24.02
CA VAL A 2 12.18 -28.71 22.75
C VAL A 2 12.14 -27.22 23.00
N ASP A 3 13.31 -26.59 23.10
CA ASP A 3 13.43 -25.14 23.14
C ASP A 3 12.84 -24.57 21.85
N LEU A 4 11.66 -23.95 21.96
CA LEU A 4 11.12 -23.09 20.92
C LEU A 4 11.90 -21.77 20.94
N ALA A 5 13.14 -21.80 20.43
CA ALA A 5 13.77 -20.56 19.98
C ALA A 5 12.86 -19.97 18.88
N PRO A 6 12.36 -18.72 19.02
CA PRO A 6 11.56 -18.12 17.96
C PRO A 6 12.41 -18.09 16.71
N SER A 7 11.98 -18.82 15.69
CA SER A 7 12.69 -18.94 14.41
C SER A 7 13.14 -17.56 13.94
N LEU A 8 14.46 -17.36 13.89
CA LEU A 8 15.11 -16.13 13.43
C LEU A 8 14.66 -15.74 12.00
N LEU A 9 14.15 -16.71 11.23
CA LEU A 9 13.58 -16.49 9.90
C LEU A 9 12.22 -15.77 9.97
N VAL A 10 11.38 -16.11 10.95
CA VAL A 10 10.09 -15.45 11.18
C VAL A 10 10.28 -13.98 11.57
N THR A 11 11.32 -13.69 12.36
CA THR A 11 11.63 -12.29 12.73
C THR A 11 12.20 -11.50 11.55
N SER A 12 12.94 -12.14 10.65
CA SER A 12 13.46 -11.54 9.41
C SER A 12 12.34 -11.18 8.43
N GLU A 13 11.42 -12.10 8.13
CA GLU A 13 10.31 -11.82 7.21
C GLU A 13 9.34 -10.77 7.74
N ARG A 14 9.06 -10.78 9.06
CA ARG A 14 8.29 -9.72 9.71
C ARG A 14 8.97 -8.35 9.58
N ARG A 15 10.29 -8.28 9.76
CA ARG A 15 11.07 -7.04 9.58
C ARG A 15 11.02 -6.54 8.14
N LYS A 16 11.19 -7.44 7.16
CA LYS A 16 11.09 -7.09 5.73
C LYS A 16 9.69 -6.60 5.36
N HIS A 17 8.64 -7.26 5.85
CA HIS A 17 7.26 -6.83 5.64
C HIS A 17 7.02 -5.43 6.22
N LYS A 18 7.43 -5.20 7.49
CA LYS A 18 7.38 -3.87 8.11
C LYS A 18 8.10 -2.82 7.25
N GLY A 19 9.32 -3.11 6.79
CA GLY A 19 10.11 -2.18 5.98
C GLY A 19 9.42 -1.81 4.67
N ARG A 20 8.87 -2.80 3.95
CA ARG A 20 8.09 -2.55 2.72
C ARG A 20 6.83 -1.71 3.00
N THR A 21 6.12 -2.00 4.08
CA THR A 21 4.93 -1.24 4.47
C THR A 21 5.27 0.22 4.79
N LEU A 22 6.34 0.48 5.54
CA LEU A 22 6.79 1.84 5.86
C LEU A 22 7.24 2.59 4.59
N ALA A 23 8.04 1.95 3.74
CA ALA A 23 8.48 2.56 2.48
C ALA A 23 7.30 2.95 1.57
N ARG A 24 6.25 2.12 1.55
CA ARG A 24 5.00 2.43 0.86
C ARG A 24 4.33 3.67 1.45
N ILE A 25 4.13 3.71 2.77
CA ILE A 25 3.51 4.85 3.47
C ILE A 25 4.29 6.14 3.23
N ASP A 26 5.63 6.11 3.32
CA ASP A 26 6.47 7.28 3.06
C ASP A 26 6.31 7.79 1.61
N SER A 27 6.15 6.87 0.67
CA SER A 27 5.93 7.21 -0.74
C SER A 27 4.54 7.81 -0.97
N GLU A 28 3.51 7.27 -0.32
CA GLU A 28 2.14 7.82 -0.33
C GLU A 28 2.13 9.25 0.24
N GLN A 29 2.79 9.48 1.40
CA GLN A 29 2.90 10.80 2.02
C GLN A 29 3.65 11.81 1.14
N LYS A 30 4.75 11.40 0.49
CA LYS A 30 5.46 12.24 -0.49
C LYS A 30 4.58 12.61 -1.67
N MET A 31 3.73 11.70 -2.14
CA MET A 31 2.79 11.97 -3.23
C MET A 31 1.75 13.00 -2.81
N LEU A 32 1.15 12.84 -1.62
CA LEU A 32 0.21 13.80 -1.05
C LEU A 32 0.83 15.20 -0.92
N ALA A 33 2.10 15.28 -0.51
CA ALA A 33 2.85 16.53 -0.39
C ALA A 33 3.37 17.11 -1.72
N SER A 34 3.13 16.46 -2.87
CA SER A 34 3.73 16.84 -4.17
C SER A 34 3.04 18.00 -4.89
N GLY A 35 2.13 18.70 -4.22
CA GLY A 35 1.40 19.87 -4.72
C GLY A 35 -0.10 19.62 -4.89
N PRO A 36 -0.82 20.52 -5.59
CA PRO A 36 -2.27 20.52 -5.64
C PRO A 36 -2.91 19.25 -6.22
N LEU A 37 -2.17 18.50 -7.06
CA LEU A 37 -2.64 17.27 -7.69
C LEU A 37 -2.13 15.99 -7.00
N GLY A 38 -1.48 16.13 -5.84
CA GLY A 38 -0.93 15.00 -5.08
C GLY A 38 -1.98 13.94 -4.74
N PRO A 39 -3.14 14.32 -4.17
CA PRO A 39 -4.22 13.38 -3.86
C PRO A 39 -4.74 12.61 -5.08
N GLU A 40 -4.98 13.31 -6.19
CA GLU A 40 -5.48 12.70 -7.43
C GLU A 40 -4.47 11.73 -8.03
N ARG A 41 -3.17 12.09 -8.01
CA ARG A 41 -2.09 11.20 -8.45
C ARG A 41 -2.01 9.95 -7.60
N LEU A 42 -2.18 10.08 -6.28
CA LEU A 42 -2.16 8.94 -5.38
C LEU A 42 -3.31 7.97 -5.69
N VAL A 43 -4.52 8.48 -5.85
CA VAL A 43 -5.70 7.67 -6.21
C VAL A 43 -5.49 6.94 -7.54
N LEU A 44 -4.97 7.63 -8.57
CA LEU A 44 -4.73 7.00 -9.88
C LEU A 44 -3.65 5.91 -9.81
N ASN A 45 -2.55 6.15 -9.09
CA ASN A 45 -1.50 5.14 -8.94
C ASN A 45 -2.04 3.87 -8.25
N ILE A 46 -2.83 4.04 -7.19
CA ILE A 46 -3.45 2.92 -6.47
C ILE A 46 -4.51 2.22 -7.35
N ALA A 47 -5.25 2.96 -8.19
CA ALA A 47 -6.20 2.37 -9.12
C ALA A 47 -5.48 1.50 -10.17
N ILE A 48 -4.35 1.95 -10.72
CA ILE A 48 -3.53 1.17 -11.66
C ILE A 48 -3.04 -0.12 -10.98
N ASP A 49 -2.51 -0.01 -9.75
CA ASP A 49 -2.10 -1.16 -8.94
C ASP A 49 -3.23 -2.20 -8.77
N TYR A 50 -4.48 -1.74 -8.58
CA TYR A 50 -5.63 -2.64 -8.48
C TYR A 50 -5.95 -3.32 -9.82
N MET A 51 -5.89 -2.58 -10.92
CA MET A 51 -6.13 -3.15 -12.26
C MET A 51 -5.06 -4.18 -12.64
N GLU A 52 -3.80 -3.93 -12.30
CA GLU A 52 -2.70 -4.88 -12.54
C GLU A 52 -2.87 -6.17 -11.74
N ARG A 53 -3.30 -6.07 -10.48
CA ARG A 53 -3.56 -7.24 -9.62
C ARG A 53 -4.86 -7.97 -9.97
N HIS A 54 -5.82 -7.26 -10.57
CA HIS A 54 -7.14 -7.77 -10.90
C HIS A 54 -7.50 -7.43 -12.37
N PRO A 55 -7.04 -8.22 -13.36
CA PRO A 55 -7.19 -7.90 -14.78
C PRO A 55 -8.63 -7.72 -15.28
N GLY A 56 -9.64 -8.20 -14.55
CA GLY A 56 -11.06 -8.00 -14.87
C GLY A 56 -11.69 -6.76 -14.22
N MET A 57 -10.95 -6.02 -13.40
CA MET A 57 -11.45 -4.83 -12.71
C MET A 57 -11.52 -3.66 -13.70
N THR A 58 -12.69 -3.04 -13.82
CA THR A 58 -12.83 -1.84 -14.66
C THR A 58 -12.11 -0.66 -14.02
N PHE A 59 -11.73 0.32 -14.83
CA PHE A 59 -11.11 1.55 -14.33
C PHE A 59 -11.98 2.25 -13.27
N SER A 60 -13.30 2.31 -13.46
CA SER A 60 -14.22 2.91 -12.49
C SER A 60 -14.25 2.17 -11.14
N GLN A 61 -14.22 0.84 -11.16
CA GLN A 61 -14.13 0.02 -9.96
C GLN A 61 -12.79 0.24 -9.24
N ALA A 62 -11.70 0.33 -10.00
CA ALA A 62 -10.37 0.55 -9.46
C ALA A 62 -10.23 1.93 -8.81
N VAL A 63 -10.74 2.99 -9.44
CA VAL A 63 -10.78 4.35 -8.88
C VAL A 63 -11.63 4.39 -7.62
N PHE A 64 -12.80 3.75 -7.62
CA PHE A 64 -13.65 3.67 -6.43
C PHE A 64 -12.91 2.97 -5.26
N ALA A 65 -12.27 1.83 -5.52
CA ALA A 65 -11.51 1.10 -4.50
C ALA A 65 -10.30 1.89 -4.00
N ALA A 66 -9.61 2.61 -4.89
CA ALA A 66 -8.49 3.48 -4.54
C ALA A 66 -8.94 4.65 -3.67
N GLN A 67 -10.05 5.32 -4.02
CA GLN A 67 -10.61 6.39 -3.21
C GLN A 67 -10.99 5.90 -1.82
N ALA A 68 -11.72 4.78 -1.73
CA ALA A 68 -12.10 4.18 -0.44
C ALA A 68 -10.88 3.80 0.42
N TYR A 69 -9.78 3.37 -0.20
CA TYR A 69 -8.52 3.14 0.51
C TYR A 69 -7.94 4.46 1.05
N CYS A 70 -7.84 5.49 0.20
CA CYS A 70 -7.30 6.79 0.58
C CYS A 70 -8.11 7.42 1.71
N ASP A 71 -9.44 7.39 1.62
CA ASP A 71 -10.35 7.88 2.65
C ASP A 71 -10.10 7.17 3.99
N ARG A 72 -9.82 5.87 4.00
CA ARG A 72 -9.51 5.15 5.25
C ARG A 72 -8.09 5.41 5.76
N ALA A 73 -7.12 5.56 4.86
CA ALA A 73 -5.70 5.57 5.18
C ALA A 73 -5.15 6.98 5.48
N HIS A 74 -5.82 8.02 4.98
CA HIS A 74 -5.34 9.41 5.00
C HIS A 74 -6.38 10.43 5.49
N SER A 75 -7.57 10.00 5.94
CA SER A 75 -8.50 10.86 6.69
C SER A 75 -8.12 11.00 8.15
#